data_AF-A0A378UC67-F1
#
_entry.id   AF-A0A378UC67-F1
#
_cell.length_a   1.000
_cell.length_b   1.000
_cell.length_c   1.000
_cell.angle_alpha   90.00
_cell.angle_beta   90.00
_cell.angle_gamma   90.00
#
_symmetry.space_group_name_H-M   'P 1'
#
loop_
_entity.id
_entity.type
_entity.pdbx_description
1 polymer ?
#
loop_
_entity_poly.entity_id
_entity_poly.type
_entity_poly.pdbx_seq_one_letter_code
_entity_poly.pdbx_strand_id
1 'polypeptide(L)'
;MSLNSRDFTQGGQVLKYMIGMFLQIMNIATYYILMLSVLVFLGWLLIRMSFQQIWHGLCYWLIRYCVIPMREHSVNQEWSPYVFHFKKSTGEVVEFSRTAVQVMVDPYFIGVAMKLKETAFWGWGFASFTFVGGILAVTWYLGDKGKKQRRDEILGGRDLVDDIDVVNKQLKKEGKYSPLNLSGLHFPKYSEMQNYALHGTVGTGKSTAINEFLAQIRANGDRVIIYDKGNNFVPIFYRQDRDVLLNPMDKRCAAWNLWDECQSAVDFENFATTLLPDSGNGDPFWLLSARHLFVETARRLAREGDRSIYTLLNKLLSITLADLREFLKGTDASNLVEGSIEKTAMTIRTVLTSYVRSLRYLQGLDDQGKRPLIYVTG
;
A
#
# COMPACT_ATOMS: atom_id res chain seq x y z
N MET A 1 3.52 35.78 2.96
CA MET A 1 3.15 35.07 4.20
C MET A 1 2.54 36.10 5.14
N SER A 2 1.23 36.07 5.39
CA SER A 2 0.63 36.94 6.39
C SER A 2 0.95 36.37 7.77
N LEU A 3 1.54 37.19 8.64
CA LEU A 3 1.80 36.83 10.04
C LEU A 3 0.47 36.85 10.78
N ASN A 4 -0.20 35.71 10.82
CA ASN A 4 -1.40 35.51 11.63
C ASN A 4 -1.00 35.46 13.11
N SER A 5 -1.44 36.46 13.90
CA SER A 5 -1.10 36.59 15.32
C SER A 5 -1.54 35.38 16.16
N ARG A 6 -2.60 34.68 15.72
CA ARG A 6 -3.07 33.43 16.34
C ARG A 6 -2.06 32.29 16.19
N ASP A 7 -1.48 32.15 15.00
CA ASP A 7 -0.52 31.08 14.71
C ASP A 7 0.81 31.33 15.43
N PHE A 8 1.21 32.60 15.57
CA PHE A 8 2.37 33.01 16.36
C PHE A 8 2.19 32.71 17.86
N THR A 9 1.04 33.04 18.43
CA THR A 9 0.77 32.83 19.87
C THR A 9 0.57 31.35 20.21
N GLN A 10 -0.14 30.59 19.38
CA GLN A 10 -0.30 29.14 19.56
C GLN A 10 1.03 28.40 19.37
N GLY A 11 1.80 28.74 18.33
CA GLY A 11 3.13 28.16 18.10
C GLY A 11 4.11 28.47 19.24
N GLY A 12 4.10 29.71 19.76
CA GLY A 12 4.92 30.12 20.90
C GLY A 12 4.57 29.37 22.19
N GLN A 13 3.27 29.15 22.46
CA GLN A 13 2.84 28.36 23.61
C GLN A 13 3.29 26.90 23.51
N VAL A 14 3.07 26.26 22.37
CA VAL A 14 3.49 24.86 22.14
C VAL A 14 5.01 24.72 22.28
N LEU A 15 5.79 25.63 21.69
CA LEU A 15 7.24 25.63 21.81
C LEU A 15 7.70 25.78 23.27
N LYS A 16 7.09 26.70 24.04
CA LYS A 16 7.38 26.88 25.47
C LYS A 16 7.11 25.60 26.26
N TYR A 17 5.98 24.94 26.02
CA TYR A 17 5.65 23.66 26.66
C TYR A 17 6.63 22.55 26.28
N MET A 18 7.01 22.44 25.00
CA MET A 18 7.97 21.44 24.54
C MET A 18 9.35 21.63 25.16
N ILE A 19 9.86 22.87 25.21
CA ILE A 19 11.13 23.20 25.87
C ILE A 19 11.04 22.88 27.37
N GLY A 20 9.93 23.26 28.03
CA GLY A 20 9.70 22.96 29.44
C GLY A 20 9.72 21.46 29.74
N MET A 21 8.97 20.66 28.99
CA MET A 21 8.95 19.21 29.12
C MET A 21 10.33 18.57 28.84
N PHE A 22 11.05 19.06 27.83
CA PHE A 22 12.40 18.58 27.53
C PHE A 22 13.36 18.82 28.69
N LEU A 23 13.37 20.03 29.24
CA LEU A 23 14.22 20.37 30.39
C LEU A 23 13.84 19.54 31.64
N GLN A 24 12.56 19.29 31.88
CA GLN A 24 12.12 18.43 32.99
C GLN A 24 12.66 17.00 32.85
N ILE A 25 12.51 16.39 31.68
CA ILE A 25 12.99 15.03 31.42
C ILE A 25 14.52 14.97 31.51
N MET A 26 15.22 15.95 30.92
CA MET A 26 16.68 16.03 30.98
C MET A 26 17.20 16.26 32.40
N ASN A 27 16.50 17.03 33.24
CA ASN A 27 16.87 17.21 34.64
C ASN A 27 16.76 15.90 35.43
N ILE A 28 15.68 15.14 35.22
CA ILE A 28 15.51 13.82 35.86
C ILE A 28 16.61 12.86 35.40
N ALA A 29 16.87 12.77 34.09
CA ALA A 29 17.93 11.93 33.54
C ALA A 29 19.31 12.32 34.09
N THR A 30 19.61 13.62 34.09
CA THR A 30 20.88 14.16 34.62
C THR A 30 21.06 13.82 36.08
N TYR A 31 20.01 13.92 36.91
CA TYR A 31 20.06 13.54 38.32
C TYR A 31 20.47 12.08 38.52
N TYR A 32 19.82 11.13 37.84
CA TYR A 32 20.13 9.71 37.99
C TYR A 32 21.50 9.33 37.42
N ILE A 33 21.88 9.91 36.28
CA ILE A 33 23.20 9.69 35.67
C ILE A 33 24.31 10.27 36.54
N LEU A 34 24.08 11.43 37.17
CA LEU A 34 25.00 12.03 38.13
C LEU A 34 25.19 11.12 39.35
N MET A 35 24.09 10.61 39.92
CA MET A 35 24.13 9.64 41.03
C MET A 35 24.92 8.38 40.66
N LEU A 36 24.69 7.82 39.46
CA LEU A 36 25.46 6.69 38.96
C LEU A 36 26.96 7.02 38.82
N SER A 37 27.29 8.21 38.32
CA SER A 37 28.67 8.65 38.14
C SER A 37 29.40 8.82 39.48
N VAL A 38 28.70 9.33 40.50
CA VAL A 38 29.22 9.40 41.88
C VAL A 38 29.43 8.00 42.46
N LEU A 39 28.51 7.05 42.22
CA LEU A 39 28.69 5.66 42.65
C LEU A 39 29.88 4.99 41.97
N VAL A 40 30.09 5.23 40.68
CA VAL A 40 31.28 4.75 39.94
C VAL A 40 32.56 5.34 40.53
N PHE A 41 32.58 6.64 40.84
CA PHE A 41 33.72 7.30 41.48
C PHE A 41 34.05 6.67 42.84
N LEU A 42 33.05 6.54 43.72
CA LEU A 42 33.22 5.98 45.06
C LEU A 42 33.60 4.49 45.01
N GLY A 43 32.98 3.72 44.12
CA GLY A 43 33.30 2.32 43.88
C GLY A 43 34.75 2.14 43.44
N TRP A 44 35.23 2.99 42.51
CA TRP A 44 36.62 2.98 42.06
C TRP A 44 37.60 3.26 43.21
N LEU A 45 37.30 4.25 44.06
CA LEU A 45 38.12 4.57 45.23
C LEU A 45 38.21 3.38 46.21
N LEU A 46 37.08 2.73 46.52
CA LEU A 46 37.01 1.62 47.47
C LEU A 46 37.67 0.34 46.94
N ILE A 47 37.67 0.10 45.62
CA ILE A 47 38.39 -1.03 45.01
C ILE A 47 39.91 -0.85 45.13
N ARG A 48 40.41 0.39 45.03
CA ARG A 48 41.85 0.70 44.94
C ARG A 48 42.49 1.05 46.28
N MET A 49 41.71 1.49 47.26
CA MET A 49 42.17 1.95 48.56
C MET A 49 41.22 1.51 49.67
N SER A 50 41.79 1.15 50.82
CA SER A 50 40.99 0.88 52.02
C SER A 50 40.39 2.18 52.58
N PHE A 51 39.28 2.06 53.31
CA PHE A 51 38.62 3.22 53.94
C PHE A 51 39.57 4.04 54.83
N GLN A 52 40.46 3.36 55.57
CA GLN A 52 41.48 4.02 56.41
C GLN A 52 42.47 4.83 55.57
N GLN A 53 42.95 4.28 54.45
CA GLN A 53 43.88 5.00 53.56
C GLN A 53 43.21 6.21 52.90
N ILE A 54 41.92 6.10 52.53
CA ILE A 54 41.17 7.23 51.99
C ILE A 54 41.05 8.32 53.05
N TRP A 55 40.68 7.96 54.27
CA TRP A 55 40.57 8.91 55.38
C TRP A 55 41.92 9.59 55.70
N HIS A 56 43.00 8.82 55.83
CA HIS A 56 44.34 9.37 56.09
C HIS A 56 44.85 10.28 54.96
N GLY A 57 44.58 9.90 53.71
CA GLY A 57 44.92 10.75 52.55
C GLY A 57 44.11 12.04 52.53
N LEU A 58 42.81 11.99 52.86
CA LEU A 58 41.97 13.18 52.98
C LEU A 58 42.43 14.08 54.13
N CYS A 59 42.75 13.52 55.29
CA CYS A 59 43.30 14.26 56.42
C CYS A 59 44.62 14.96 56.05
N TYR A 60 45.53 14.29 55.33
CA TYR A 60 46.76 14.92 54.84
C TYR A 60 46.47 16.14 53.95
N TRP A 61 45.57 16.01 52.97
CA TRP A 61 45.21 17.11 52.07
C TRP A 61 44.47 18.25 52.79
N LEU A 62 43.61 17.92 53.75
CA LEU A 62 42.89 18.89 54.59
C LEU A 62 43.86 19.64 55.51
N ILE A 63 44.81 18.95 56.13
CA ILE A 63 45.85 19.59 56.94
C ILE A 63 46.69 20.52 56.07
N ARG A 64 47.11 20.06 54.88
CA ARG A 64 47.93 20.82 53.94
C ARG A 64 47.25 22.09 53.44
N TYR A 65 45.98 22.03 53.03
CA TYR A 65 45.31 23.15 52.35
C TYR A 65 44.38 23.97 53.24
N CYS A 66 43.88 23.42 54.34
CA CYS A 66 42.96 24.15 55.22
C CYS A 66 43.61 24.48 56.56
N VAL A 67 44.20 23.50 57.24
CA VAL A 67 44.67 23.69 58.63
C VAL A 67 45.93 24.56 58.69
N ILE A 68 46.95 24.27 57.88
CA ILE A 68 48.21 25.05 57.90
C ILE A 68 47.98 26.52 57.50
N PRO A 69 47.27 26.84 56.41
CA PRO A 69 47.04 28.24 56.01
C PRO A 69 46.13 29.02 56.97
N MET A 70 45.14 28.35 57.59
CA MET A 70 44.29 28.99 58.60
C MET A 70 45.05 29.28 59.90
N ARG A 71 46.04 28.45 60.27
CA ARG A 71 46.83 28.65 61.48
C ARG A 71 48.00 29.62 61.31
N GLU A 72 48.50 29.85 60.08
CA GLU A 72 49.44 30.96 59.81
C GLU A 72 48.83 32.34 60.15
N HIS A 73 47.50 32.45 60.19
CA HIS A 73 46.76 33.64 60.64
C HIS A 73 46.42 33.64 62.14
N SER A 74 46.75 32.58 62.90
CA SER A 74 46.37 32.40 64.30
C SER A 74 47.63 32.30 65.19
N VAL A 75 47.88 33.33 65.98
CA VAL A 75 49.07 33.45 66.84
C VAL A 75 48.86 32.71 68.17
N ASN A 76 49.84 31.86 68.54
CA ASN A 76 50.10 31.28 69.87
C ASN A 76 49.21 30.14 70.40
N GLN A 77 49.26 28.95 69.79
CA GLN A 77 48.96 27.68 70.47
C GLN A 77 49.86 26.54 69.96
N GLU A 78 50.38 25.72 70.88
CA GLU A 78 51.09 24.48 70.55
C GLU A 78 50.21 23.55 69.68
N TRP A 79 50.85 22.72 68.86
CA TRP A 79 50.12 21.76 68.04
C TRP A 79 49.50 20.67 68.92
N SER A 80 48.17 20.67 69.06
CA SER A 80 47.48 19.49 69.58
C SER A 80 47.75 18.32 68.63
N PRO A 81 48.16 17.16 69.16
CA PRO A 81 48.49 16.04 68.30
C PRO A 81 47.19 15.39 67.79
N TYR A 82 47.16 15.09 66.50
CA TYR A 82 46.05 14.36 65.87
C TYR A 82 46.25 12.87 66.12
N VAL A 83 45.23 12.20 66.69
CA VAL A 83 45.24 10.76 66.91
C VAL A 83 44.73 10.06 65.66
N PHE A 84 45.56 9.20 65.07
CA PHE A 84 45.21 8.36 63.93
C PHE A 84 45.13 6.90 64.37
N HIS A 85 44.05 6.22 63.98
CA HIS A 85 43.84 4.81 64.28
C HIS A 85 44.22 3.95 63.07
N PHE A 86 45.18 3.04 63.24
CA PHE A 86 45.64 2.15 62.19
C PHE A 86 45.25 0.71 62.53
N LYS A 87 44.42 0.06 61.70
CA LYS A 87 44.09 -1.36 61.91
C LYS A 87 44.96 -2.23 61.00
N LYS A 88 45.86 -3.03 61.59
CA LYS A 88 46.66 -4.00 60.84
C LYS A 88 45.78 -5.13 60.31
N SER A 89 46.27 -5.85 59.30
CA SER A 89 45.61 -7.06 58.74
C SER A 89 45.40 -8.18 59.78
N THR A 90 46.10 -8.12 60.92
CA THR A 90 45.98 -9.03 62.07
C THR A 90 44.87 -8.65 63.06
N GLY A 91 44.15 -7.55 62.83
CA GLY A 91 43.05 -7.09 63.69
C GLY A 91 43.46 -6.14 64.83
N GLU A 92 44.77 -5.98 65.07
CA GLU A 92 45.34 -5.06 66.06
C GLU A 92 45.17 -3.59 65.61
N VAL A 93 44.58 -2.75 66.47
CA VAL A 93 44.47 -1.30 66.27
C VAL A 93 45.64 -0.64 66.96
N VAL A 94 46.51 0.01 66.18
CA VAL A 94 47.62 0.80 66.70
C VAL A 94 47.24 2.28 66.61
N GLU A 95 47.30 2.97 67.75
CA GLU A 95 47.03 4.39 67.84
C GLU A 95 48.34 5.18 67.76
N PHE A 96 48.43 6.10 66.81
CA PHE A 96 49.57 7.01 66.70
C PHE A 96 49.09 8.45 66.81
N SER A 97 49.63 9.17 67.78
CA SER A 97 49.40 10.59 67.97
C SER A 97 50.52 11.37 67.26
N ARG A 98 50.19 12.13 66.21
CA ARG A 98 51.15 12.91 65.41
C ARG A 98 50.71 14.37 65.31
N THR A 99 51.65 15.29 65.48
CA THR A 99 51.43 16.72 65.21
C THR A 99 51.22 16.96 63.71
N ALA A 100 50.41 17.96 63.31
CA ALA A 100 50.15 18.22 61.88
C ALA A 100 51.43 18.47 61.04
N VAL A 101 52.48 19.07 61.61
CA VAL A 101 53.79 19.19 60.94
C VAL A 101 54.46 17.82 60.74
N GLN A 102 54.33 16.91 61.69
CA GLN A 102 54.87 15.54 61.59
C GLN A 102 54.12 14.72 60.54
N VAL A 103 52.79 14.89 60.42
CA VAL A 103 51.97 14.27 59.37
C VAL A 103 52.40 14.70 57.97
N MET A 104 52.90 15.94 57.82
CA MET A 104 53.33 16.49 56.53
C MET A 104 54.68 15.94 56.03
N VAL A 105 55.53 15.47 56.95
CA VAL A 105 56.89 14.96 56.66
C VAL A 105 56.93 13.43 56.64
N ASP A 106 55.90 12.77 57.19
CA ASP A 106 55.82 11.32 57.27
C ASP A 106 55.67 10.68 55.87
N PRO A 107 56.63 9.80 55.45
CA PRO A 107 56.58 9.13 54.15
C PRO A 107 55.30 8.33 53.90
N TYR A 108 54.66 7.79 54.95
CA TYR A 108 53.40 7.05 54.83
C TYR A 108 52.26 7.97 54.39
N PHE A 109 52.07 9.10 55.08
CA PHE A 109 50.98 10.03 54.77
C PHE A 109 51.17 10.68 53.39
N ILE A 110 52.41 11.01 53.03
CA ILE A 110 52.77 11.49 51.70
C ILE A 110 52.43 10.45 50.62
N GLY A 111 52.81 9.18 50.82
CA GLY A 111 52.54 8.09 49.87
C GLY A 111 51.04 7.79 49.72
N VAL A 112 50.31 7.75 50.83
CA VAL A 112 48.85 7.55 50.83
C VAL A 112 48.12 8.72 50.16
N ALA A 113 48.57 9.96 50.40
CA ALA A 113 47.99 11.14 49.78
C ALA A 113 48.25 11.22 48.27
N MET A 114 49.45 10.85 47.81
CA MET A 114 49.76 10.74 46.39
C MET A 114 48.93 9.64 45.71
N LYS A 115 48.82 8.46 46.35
CA LYS A 115 47.99 7.37 45.86
C LYS A 115 46.51 7.76 45.80
N LEU A 116 46.01 8.50 46.78
CA LEU A 116 44.64 9.04 46.78
C LEU A 116 44.42 10.01 45.62
N LYS A 117 45.37 10.93 45.37
CA LYS A 117 45.29 11.88 44.26
C LYS A 117 45.23 11.16 42.91
N GLU A 118 46.10 10.20 42.68
CA GLU A 118 46.14 9.43 41.42
C GLU A 118 44.86 8.60 41.24
N THR A 119 44.43 7.91 42.31
CA THR A 119 43.21 7.08 42.27
C THR A 119 41.97 7.93 42.03
N ALA A 120 41.87 9.10 42.68
CA ALA A 120 40.78 10.06 42.48
C ALA A 120 40.79 10.66 41.06
N PHE A 121 41.95 10.93 40.48
CA PHE A 121 42.05 11.43 39.11
C PHE A 121 41.47 10.43 38.09
N TRP A 122 41.87 9.16 38.17
CA TRP A 122 41.29 8.11 37.31
C TRP A 122 39.82 7.85 37.60
N GLY A 123 39.43 7.86 38.89
CA GLY A 123 38.03 7.74 39.29
C GLY A 123 37.16 8.85 38.70
N TRP A 124 37.67 10.08 38.69
CA TRP A 124 37.00 11.23 38.06
C TRP A 124 36.87 11.01 36.55
N GLY A 125 37.91 10.53 35.88
CA GLY A 125 37.85 10.15 34.46
C GLY A 125 36.75 9.13 34.15
N PHE A 126 36.65 8.05 34.93
CA PHE A 126 35.60 7.04 34.76
C PHE A 126 34.20 7.58 35.06
N ALA A 127 34.06 8.40 36.09
CA ALA A 127 32.80 9.05 36.44
C ALA A 127 32.35 10.02 35.33
N SER A 128 33.24 10.84 34.80
CA SER A 128 32.98 11.75 33.68
C SER A 128 32.61 11.00 32.40
N PHE A 129 33.29 9.89 32.10
CA PHE A 129 32.94 9.04 30.96
C PHE A 129 31.55 8.43 31.12
N THR A 130 31.22 7.93 32.31
CA THR A 130 29.90 7.39 32.64
C THR A 130 28.82 8.48 32.50
N PHE A 131 29.10 9.70 32.96
CA PHE A 131 28.19 10.82 32.87
C PHE A 131 27.88 11.21 31.42
N VAL A 132 28.93 11.48 30.62
CA VAL A 132 28.78 11.89 29.22
C VAL A 132 28.15 10.77 28.40
N GLY A 133 28.63 9.53 28.56
CA GLY A 133 28.08 8.37 27.86
C GLY A 133 26.62 8.11 28.20
N GLY A 134 26.25 8.24 29.48
CA GLY A 134 24.86 8.10 29.94
C GLY A 134 23.94 9.15 29.33
N ILE A 135 24.36 10.41 29.30
CA ILE A 135 23.57 11.50 28.71
C ILE A 135 23.37 11.26 27.21
N LEU A 136 24.44 10.94 26.48
CA LEU A 136 24.36 10.63 25.05
C LEU A 136 23.44 9.44 24.77
N ALA A 137 23.52 8.39 25.58
CA ALA A 137 22.65 7.21 25.44
C ALA A 137 21.17 7.55 25.65
N VAL A 138 20.85 8.34 26.68
CA VAL A 138 19.47 8.77 26.95
C VAL A 138 18.96 9.68 25.83
N THR A 139 19.75 10.66 25.39
CA THR A 139 19.37 11.54 24.28
C THR A 139 19.16 10.77 22.98
N TRP A 140 20.03 9.81 22.67
CA TRP A 140 19.90 8.95 21.49
C TRP A 140 18.65 8.06 21.56
N TYR A 141 18.41 7.42 22.71
CA TYR A 141 17.23 6.57 22.93
C TYR A 141 15.92 7.35 22.82
N LEU A 142 15.82 8.52 23.46
CA LEU A 142 14.65 9.40 23.37
C LEU A 142 14.47 9.92 21.93
N GLY A 143 15.57 10.22 21.24
CA GLY A 143 15.56 10.62 19.83
C GLY A 143 14.99 9.53 18.91
N ASP A 144 15.45 8.29 19.03
CA ASP A 144 14.96 7.15 18.23
C ASP A 144 13.49 6.83 18.54
N LYS A 145 13.13 6.77 19.82
CA LYS A 145 11.74 6.54 20.25
C LYS A 145 10.82 7.66 19.77
N GLY A 146 11.27 8.90 19.85
CA GLY A 146 10.55 10.07 19.34
C GLY A 146 10.44 10.11 17.81
N LYS A 147 11.38 9.51 17.07
CA LYS A 147 11.24 9.32 15.61
C LYS A 147 10.18 8.28 15.27
N LYS A 148 10.11 7.19 16.03
CA LYS A 148 9.09 6.14 15.84
C LYS A 148 7.69 6.63 16.17
N GLN A 149 7.53 7.40 17.24
CA GLN A 149 6.22 7.95 17.66
C GLN A 149 5.73 9.12 16.81
N ARG A 150 6.63 9.82 16.10
CA ARG A 150 6.27 10.89 15.16
C ARG A 150 5.90 10.38 13.77
N ARG A 151 5.95 9.08 13.52
CA ARG A 151 5.40 8.54 12.28
C ARG A 151 3.90 8.66 12.37
N ASP A 152 3.33 9.37 11.40
CA ASP A 152 1.88 9.42 11.24
C ASP A 152 1.35 7.99 11.17
N GLU A 153 0.42 7.67 12.06
CA GLU A 153 -0.26 6.38 12.05
C GLU A 153 -1.41 6.50 11.05
N ILE A 154 -1.36 5.68 10.00
CA ILE A 154 -2.43 5.64 9.01
C ILE A 154 -3.64 4.97 9.67
N LEU A 155 -4.58 5.78 10.13
CA LEU A 155 -5.80 5.33 10.81
C LEU A 155 -6.73 4.50 9.89
N GLY A 156 -6.54 4.60 8.58
CA GLY A 156 -7.26 3.82 7.57
C GLY A 156 -7.26 4.50 6.21
N GLY A 157 -7.88 3.84 5.22
CA GLY A 157 -8.01 4.37 3.86
C GLY A 157 -6.95 3.85 2.90
N ARG A 158 -6.64 4.65 1.87
CA ARG A 158 -5.67 4.34 0.83
C ARG A 158 -4.39 5.11 1.09
N ASP A 159 -3.29 4.39 1.13
CA ASP A 159 -1.97 4.99 1.20
C ASP A 159 -1.41 5.19 -0.22
N LEU A 160 -0.75 6.31 -0.45
CA LEU A 160 -0.08 6.60 -1.72
C LEU A 160 1.39 6.21 -1.56
N VAL A 161 1.80 5.23 -2.34
CA VAL A 161 3.19 4.74 -2.35
C VAL A 161 3.82 5.10 -3.69
N ASP A 162 4.89 5.90 -3.65
CA ASP A 162 5.59 6.37 -4.86
C ASP A 162 6.46 5.26 -5.50
N ASP A 163 6.94 4.31 -4.70
CA ASP A 163 7.84 3.25 -5.14
C ASP A 163 7.08 1.93 -5.40
N ILE A 164 7.07 1.50 -6.66
CA ILE A 164 6.45 0.25 -7.13
C ILE A 164 7.08 -0.97 -6.42
N ASP A 165 8.38 -0.95 -6.12
CA ASP A 165 9.06 -2.08 -5.48
C ASP A 165 8.56 -2.35 -4.08
N VAL A 166 8.14 -1.31 -3.36
CA VAL A 166 7.54 -1.43 -2.03
C VAL A 166 6.22 -2.20 -2.13
N VAL A 167 5.35 -1.82 -3.06
CA VAL A 167 4.07 -2.49 -3.30
C VAL A 167 4.27 -3.94 -3.74
N ASN A 168 5.19 -4.17 -4.69
CA ASN A 168 5.51 -5.52 -5.18
C ASN A 168 6.07 -6.42 -4.07
N LYS A 169 6.96 -5.91 -3.20
CA LYS A 169 7.48 -6.66 -2.03
C LYS A 169 6.36 -6.99 -1.05
N GLN A 170 5.44 -6.06 -0.81
CA GLN A 170 4.28 -6.32 0.04
C GLN A 170 3.38 -7.40 -0.54
N LEU A 171 3.04 -7.32 -1.83
CA LEU A 171 2.25 -8.36 -2.51
C LEU A 171 2.92 -9.74 -2.43
N LYS A 172 4.25 -9.82 -2.58
CA LYS A 172 5.01 -11.07 -2.39
C LYS A 172 4.91 -11.58 -0.96
N LYS A 173 5.13 -10.71 0.04
CA LYS A 173 5.07 -11.05 1.46
C LYS A 173 3.68 -11.58 1.86
N GLU A 174 2.63 -11.03 1.28
CA GLU A 174 1.24 -11.45 1.53
C GLU A 174 0.78 -12.66 0.67
N GLY A 175 1.64 -13.18 -0.21
CA GLY A 175 1.26 -14.27 -1.12
C GLY A 175 0.25 -13.87 -2.21
N LYS A 176 0.09 -12.57 -2.45
CA LYS A 176 -0.86 -11.96 -3.41
C LYS A 176 -0.19 -11.46 -4.68
N TYR A 177 1.04 -11.86 -4.95
CA TYR A 177 1.76 -11.43 -6.15
C TYR A 177 1.22 -12.15 -7.41
N SER A 178 0.65 -11.40 -8.35
CA SER A 178 0.23 -11.92 -9.65
C SER A 178 1.40 -11.92 -10.66
N PRO A 179 1.47 -12.87 -11.61
CA PRO A 179 2.37 -12.73 -12.75
C PRO A 179 1.99 -11.56 -13.66
N LEU A 180 0.71 -11.17 -13.69
CA LEU A 180 0.23 -10.04 -14.47
C LEU A 180 0.65 -8.72 -13.81
N ASN A 181 1.09 -7.77 -14.62
CA ASN A 181 1.52 -6.46 -14.18
C ASN A 181 1.17 -5.36 -15.20
N LEU A 182 1.29 -4.11 -14.78
CA LEU A 182 1.21 -2.94 -15.63
C LEU A 182 2.37 -2.00 -15.30
N SER A 183 3.25 -1.74 -16.26
CA SER A 183 4.48 -0.96 -16.07
C SER A 183 5.33 -1.46 -14.89
N GLY A 184 5.40 -2.78 -14.67
CA GLY A 184 6.13 -3.40 -13.56
C GLY A 184 5.41 -3.40 -12.20
N LEU A 185 4.25 -2.73 -12.08
CA LEU A 185 3.39 -2.86 -10.90
C LEU A 185 2.54 -4.13 -11.04
N HIS A 186 2.81 -5.12 -10.21
CA HIS A 186 2.08 -6.38 -10.24
C HIS A 186 0.68 -6.22 -9.67
N PHE A 187 -0.28 -6.88 -10.29
CA PHE A 187 -1.64 -6.92 -9.77
C PHE A 187 -1.74 -7.84 -8.54
N PRO A 188 -2.75 -7.65 -7.68
CA PRO A 188 -3.12 -8.66 -6.70
C PRO A 188 -3.53 -9.96 -7.41
N LYS A 189 -3.08 -11.10 -6.87
CA LYS A 189 -3.43 -12.43 -7.37
C LYS A 189 -4.95 -12.61 -7.40
N TYR A 190 -5.49 -13.17 -8.49
CA TYR A 190 -6.91 -13.39 -8.76
C TYR A 190 -7.75 -12.12 -8.97
N SER A 191 -7.13 -10.93 -9.03
CA SER A 191 -7.87 -9.70 -9.34
C SER A 191 -8.33 -9.65 -10.81
N GLU A 192 -7.76 -10.46 -11.70
CA GLU A 192 -8.17 -10.57 -13.09
C GLU A 192 -9.63 -11.04 -13.24
N MET A 193 -10.14 -11.80 -12.27
CA MET A 193 -11.53 -12.26 -12.22
C MET A 193 -12.51 -11.17 -11.74
N GLN A 194 -12.00 -10.03 -11.26
CA GLN A 194 -12.80 -8.92 -10.72
C GLN A 194 -13.00 -7.79 -11.73
N ASN A 195 -12.47 -7.94 -12.95
CA ASN A 195 -12.43 -6.95 -14.02
C ASN A 195 -11.56 -5.71 -13.69
N TYR A 196 -11.05 -5.08 -14.74
CA TYR A 196 -10.29 -3.83 -14.64
C TYR A 196 -10.97 -2.71 -15.42
N ALA A 197 -10.99 -1.52 -14.82
CA ALA A 197 -11.48 -0.30 -15.46
C ALA A 197 -10.32 0.66 -15.74
N LEU A 198 -10.08 0.97 -17.02
CA LEU A 198 -9.08 1.94 -17.45
C LEU A 198 -9.79 3.28 -17.76
N HIS A 199 -9.54 4.28 -16.92
CA HIS A 199 -10.15 5.61 -17.04
C HIS A 199 -9.09 6.67 -17.38
N GLY A 200 -9.37 7.54 -18.35
CA GLY A 200 -8.47 8.62 -18.75
C GLY A 200 -8.91 9.31 -20.04
N THR A 201 -8.43 10.53 -20.30
CA THR A 201 -8.72 11.28 -21.52
C THR A 201 -8.03 10.69 -22.75
N VAL A 202 -8.35 11.18 -23.95
CA VAL A 202 -7.67 10.76 -25.18
C VAL A 202 -6.18 11.10 -25.07
N GLY A 203 -5.30 10.18 -25.47
CA GLY A 203 -3.85 10.38 -25.43
C GLY A 203 -3.15 10.01 -24.13
N THR A 204 -3.86 9.63 -23.05
CA THR A 204 -3.24 9.28 -21.75
C THR A 204 -2.60 7.89 -21.69
N GLY A 205 -2.47 7.19 -22.82
CA GLY A 205 -1.82 5.87 -22.86
C GLY A 205 -2.70 4.66 -22.54
N LYS A 206 -4.04 4.78 -22.49
CA LYS A 206 -4.96 3.63 -22.26
C LYS A 206 -4.70 2.46 -23.22
N SER A 207 -4.54 2.73 -24.52
CA SER A 207 -4.25 1.68 -25.51
C SER A 207 -2.89 1.03 -25.28
N THR A 208 -1.90 1.79 -24.81
CA THR A 208 -0.57 1.27 -24.44
C THR A 208 -0.68 0.29 -23.27
N ALA A 209 -1.46 0.65 -22.23
CA ALA A 209 -1.73 -0.24 -21.11
C ALA A 209 -2.43 -1.55 -21.54
N ILE A 210 -3.41 -1.44 -22.44
CA ILE A 210 -4.08 -2.63 -23.01
C ILE A 210 -3.10 -3.49 -23.81
N ASN A 211 -2.22 -2.88 -24.61
CA ASN A 211 -1.22 -3.63 -25.40
C ASN A 211 -0.26 -4.42 -24.51
N GLU A 212 0.23 -3.82 -23.43
CA GLU A 212 1.09 -4.50 -22.45
C GLU A 212 0.36 -5.68 -21.80
N PHE A 213 -0.90 -5.48 -21.43
CA PHE A 213 -1.72 -6.52 -20.83
C PHE A 213 -2.02 -7.68 -21.81
N LEU A 214 -2.39 -7.37 -23.05
CA LEU A 214 -2.63 -8.36 -24.11
C LEU A 214 -1.37 -9.15 -24.46
N ALA A 215 -0.19 -8.53 -24.42
CA ALA A 215 1.08 -9.23 -24.64
C ALA A 215 1.34 -10.30 -23.56
N GLN A 216 1.06 -9.97 -22.29
CA GLN A 216 1.19 -10.92 -21.18
C GLN A 216 0.18 -12.07 -21.28
N ILE A 217 -1.10 -11.75 -21.54
CA ILE A 217 -2.16 -12.75 -21.72
C ILE A 217 -1.82 -13.70 -22.88
N ARG A 218 -1.31 -13.16 -23.99
CA ARG A 218 -0.82 -13.97 -25.12
C ARG A 218 0.34 -14.88 -24.73
N ALA A 219 1.30 -14.37 -23.97
CA ALA A 219 2.46 -15.15 -23.53
C ALA A 219 2.03 -16.32 -22.62
N ASN A 220 0.97 -16.13 -21.84
CA ASN A 220 0.37 -17.19 -21.02
C ASN A 220 -0.43 -18.23 -21.82
N GLY A 221 -0.75 -17.95 -23.09
CA GLY A 221 -1.59 -18.81 -23.93
C GLY A 221 -3.08 -18.66 -23.69
N ASP A 222 -3.49 -17.60 -22.99
CA ASP A 222 -4.89 -17.32 -22.66
C ASP A 222 -5.68 -16.83 -23.88
N ARG A 223 -6.99 -17.09 -23.88
CA ARG A 223 -7.92 -16.66 -24.93
C ARG A 223 -8.51 -15.29 -24.61
N VAL A 224 -8.65 -14.44 -25.63
CA VAL A 224 -9.24 -13.10 -25.50
C VAL A 224 -10.28 -12.84 -26.59
N ILE A 225 -11.32 -12.11 -26.22
CA ILE A 225 -12.26 -11.50 -27.15
C ILE A 225 -12.02 -9.98 -27.08
N ILE A 226 -11.73 -9.37 -28.22
CA ILE A 226 -11.37 -7.94 -28.30
C ILE A 226 -12.42 -7.23 -29.15
N TYR A 227 -13.12 -6.27 -28.55
CA TYR A 227 -13.96 -5.33 -29.29
C TYR A 227 -13.11 -4.16 -29.81
N ASP A 228 -12.61 -4.29 -31.04
CA ASP A 228 -11.69 -3.34 -31.64
C ASP A 228 -12.37 -2.34 -32.60
N LYS A 229 -13.16 -1.41 -32.04
CA LYS A 229 -13.87 -0.39 -32.84
C LYS A 229 -12.94 0.46 -33.71
N GLY A 230 -11.70 0.70 -33.25
CA GLY A 230 -10.75 1.60 -33.91
C GLY A 230 -9.76 0.90 -34.83
N ASN A 231 -9.82 -0.43 -34.96
CA ASN A 231 -8.82 -1.24 -35.65
C ASN A 231 -7.38 -1.00 -35.11
N ASN A 232 -7.26 -0.82 -33.79
CA ASN A 232 -6.00 -0.53 -33.11
C ASN A 232 -5.22 -1.81 -32.74
N PHE A 233 -5.92 -2.92 -32.55
CA PHE A 233 -5.35 -4.17 -32.02
C PHE A 233 -5.20 -5.21 -33.11
N VAL A 234 -6.08 -5.26 -34.10
CA VAL A 234 -5.98 -6.20 -35.23
C VAL A 234 -4.61 -6.09 -35.94
N PRO A 235 -4.08 -4.91 -36.29
CA PRO A 235 -2.77 -4.82 -36.95
C PRO A 235 -1.59 -5.33 -36.10
N ILE A 236 -1.72 -5.30 -34.78
CA ILE A 236 -0.65 -5.64 -33.83
C ILE A 236 -0.72 -7.13 -33.45
N PHE A 237 -1.93 -7.64 -33.21
CA PHE A 237 -2.13 -8.92 -32.57
C PHE A 237 -2.74 -9.99 -33.48
N TYR A 238 -3.55 -9.65 -34.49
CA TYR A 238 -4.28 -10.65 -35.26
C TYR A 238 -3.37 -11.56 -36.11
N ARG A 239 -3.58 -12.88 -36.00
CA ARG A 239 -2.91 -13.92 -36.79
C ARG A 239 -3.95 -14.66 -37.62
N GLN A 240 -3.89 -14.53 -38.94
CA GLN A 240 -4.90 -15.08 -39.85
C GLN A 240 -5.05 -16.62 -39.75
N ASP A 241 -3.96 -17.31 -39.46
CA ASP A 241 -3.92 -18.77 -39.31
C ASP A 241 -4.57 -19.25 -38.00
N ARG A 242 -4.62 -18.41 -36.96
CA ARG A 242 -5.07 -18.82 -35.62
C ARG A 242 -6.30 -18.11 -35.11
N ASP A 243 -6.35 -16.79 -35.27
CA ASP A 243 -7.33 -15.92 -34.64
C ASP A 243 -8.57 -15.75 -35.52
N VAL A 244 -9.70 -15.46 -34.90
CA VAL A 244 -10.99 -15.27 -35.57
C VAL A 244 -11.31 -13.78 -35.66
N LEU A 245 -11.64 -13.30 -36.86
CA LEU A 245 -12.06 -11.92 -37.09
C LEU A 245 -13.56 -11.87 -37.40
N LEU A 246 -14.30 -11.10 -36.63
CA LEU A 246 -15.73 -10.82 -36.85
C LEU A 246 -15.90 -9.37 -37.30
N ASN A 247 -15.77 -9.15 -38.61
CA ASN A 247 -15.99 -7.86 -39.25
C ASN A 247 -16.57 -8.09 -40.65
N PRO A 248 -17.88 -7.93 -40.87
CA PRO A 248 -18.53 -8.23 -42.15
C PRO A 248 -17.97 -7.45 -43.35
N MET A 249 -17.29 -6.33 -43.10
CA MET A 249 -16.67 -5.49 -44.13
C MET A 249 -15.23 -5.93 -44.47
N ASP A 250 -14.66 -6.90 -43.75
CA ASP A 250 -13.33 -7.44 -43.98
C ASP A 250 -13.39 -8.78 -44.72
N LYS A 251 -12.56 -8.96 -45.75
CA LYS A 251 -12.50 -10.21 -46.52
C LYS A 251 -12.10 -11.43 -45.69
N ARG A 252 -11.40 -11.21 -44.57
CA ARG A 252 -10.94 -12.25 -43.64
C ARG A 252 -12.00 -12.62 -42.60
N CYS A 253 -13.18 -11.99 -42.63
CA CYS A 253 -14.27 -12.29 -41.71
C CYS A 253 -14.57 -13.79 -41.71
N ALA A 254 -14.70 -14.35 -40.51
CA ALA A 254 -15.18 -15.70 -40.36
C ALA A 254 -16.62 -15.83 -40.87
N ALA A 255 -16.96 -17.04 -41.33
CA ALA A 255 -18.33 -17.38 -41.63
C ALA A 255 -19.17 -17.32 -40.35
N TRP A 256 -20.38 -16.78 -40.48
CA TRP A 256 -21.31 -16.62 -39.39
C TRP A 256 -22.73 -16.92 -39.84
N ASN A 257 -23.45 -17.68 -39.03
CA ASN A 257 -24.82 -18.09 -39.30
C ASN A 257 -25.63 -18.06 -38.00
N LEU A 258 -26.73 -17.30 -38.00
CA LEU A 258 -27.63 -17.18 -36.87
C LEU A 258 -28.18 -18.54 -36.39
N TRP A 259 -28.48 -19.44 -37.32
CA TRP A 259 -29.06 -20.76 -37.01
C TRP A 259 -28.02 -21.77 -36.53
N ASP A 260 -26.72 -21.48 -36.67
CA ASP A 260 -25.66 -22.26 -36.04
C ASP A 260 -25.46 -21.81 -34.58
N GLU A 261 -25.64 -20.52 -34.30
CA GLU A 261 -25.56 -19.93 -32.95
C GLU A 261 -26.79 -20.27 -32.09
N CYS A 262 -27.98 -20.32 -32.70
CA CYS A 262 -29.25 -20.50 -32.00
C CYS A 262 -29.86 -21.86 -32.31
N GLN A 263 -29.75 -22.82 -31.38
CA GLN A 263 -30.27 -24.19 -31.55
C GLN A 263 -31.62 -24.41 -30.85
N SER A 264 -31.91 -23.62 -29.81
CA SER A 264 -33.13 -23.71 -28.99
C SER A 264 -33.94 -22.42 -29.04
N ALA A 265 -35.20 -22.48 -28.56
CA ALA A 265 -36.04 -21.29 -28.43
C ALA A 265 -35.38 -20.21 -27.54
N VAL A 266 -34.75 -20.65 -26.44
CA VAL A 266 -34.06 -19.79 -25.48
C VAL A 266 -32.88 -19.08 -26.13
N ASP A 267 -32.15 -19.73 -27.04
CA ASP A 267 -31.03 -19.08 -27.74
C ASP A 267 -31.52 -17.94 -28.63
N PHE A 268 -32.60 -18.15 -29.38
CA PHE A 268 -33.20 -17.08 -30.20
C PHE A 268 -33.72 -15.93 -29.34
N GLU A 269 -34.33 -16.22 -28.19
CA GLU A 269 -34.79 -15.20 -27.24
C GLU A 269 -33.61 -14.39 -26.68
N ASN A 270 -32.53 -15.05 -26.27
CA ASN A 270 -31.29 -14.40 -25.81
C ASN A 270 -30.61 -13.57 -26.90
N PHE A 271 -30.63 -14.04 -28.14
CA PHE A 271 -30.14 -13.27 -29.27
C PHE A 271 -31.00 -12.02 -29.50
N ALA A 272 -32.33 -12.15 -29.42
CA ALA A 272 -33.26 -11.05 -29.61
C ALA A 272 -33.14 -9.96 -28.53
N THR A 273 -32.87 -10.33 -27.27
CA THR A 273 -32.63 -9.33 -26.19
C THR A 273 -31.35 -8.54 -26.42
N THR A 274 -30.32 -9.16 -26.97
CA THR A 274 -29.06 -8.49 -27.34
C THR A 274 -29.23 -7.59 -28.56
N LEU A 275 -29.95 -8.07 -29.59
CA LEU A 275 -30.17 -7.34 -30.84
C LEU A 275 -31.10 -6.13 -30.65
N LEU A 276 -32.15 -6.28 -29.84
CA LEU A 276 -33.10 -5.23 -29.50
C LEU A 276 -32.98 -4.93 -28.00
N PRO A 277 -31.97 -4.18 -27.52
CA PRO A 277 -31.76 -3.93 -26.10
C PRO A 277 -32.88 -3.08 -25.46
N ASP A 278 -33.08 -3.22 -24.15
CA ASP A 278 -34.07 -2.44 -23.42
C ASP A 278 -33.75 -0.94 -23.49
N SER A 279 -34.73 -0.13 -23.90
CA SER A 279 -34.56 1.33 -24.06
C SER A 279 -34.72 2.12 -22.75
N GLY A 280 -35.08 1.47 -21.64
CA GLY A 280 -35.34 2.06 -20.32
C GLY A 280 -36.54 3.03 -20.25
N ASN A 281 -36.93 3.60 -21.39
CA ASN A 281 -38.02 4.54 -21.56
C ASN A 281 -38.99 4.00 -22.63
N GLY A 282 -40.30 4.12 -22.38
CA GLY A 282 -41.37 3.72 -23.29
C GLY A 282 -42.15 2.48 -22.83
N ASP A 283 -43.21 2.16 -23.56
CA ASP A 283 -44.05 0.98 -23.29
C ASP A 283 -43.30 -0.31 -23.73
N PRO A 284 -43.02 -1.26 -22.81
CA PRO A 284 -42.34 -2.50 -23.11
C PRO A 284 -43.04 -3.35 -24.18
N PHE A 285 -44.36 -3.20 -24.34
CA PHE A 285 -45.15 -3.96 -25.32
C PHE A 285 -44.54 -3.92 -26.72
N TRP A 286 -44.11 -2.75 -27.19
CA TRP A 286 -43.61 -2.59 -28.56
C TRP A 286 -42.29 -3.32 -28.79
N LEU A 287 -41.37 -3.22 -27.82
CA LEU A 287 -40.07 -3.87 -27.88
C LEU A 287 -40.19 -5.39 -27.74
N LEU A 288 -41.00 -5.85 -26.77
CA LEU A 288 -41.25 -7.27 -26.54
C LEU A 288 -41.95 -7.92 -27.74
N SER A 289 -42.93 -7.24 -28.33
CA SER A 289 -43.61 -7.73 -29.54
C SER A 289 -42.66 -7.80 -30.73
N ALA A 290 -41.75 -6.83 -30.88
CA ALA A 290 -40.74 -6.85 -31.93
C ALA A 290 -39.75 -8.02 -31.74
N ARG A 291 -39.27 -8.25 -30.51
CA ARG A 291 -38.44 -9.42 -30.18
C ARG A 291 -39.16 -10.73 -30.49
N HIS A 292 -40.42 -10.86 -30.07
CA HIS A 292 -41.22 -12.05 -30.30
C HIS A 292 -41.44 -12.32 -31.79
N LEU A 293 -41.75 -11.27 -32.57
CA LEU A 293 -41.88 -11.36 -34.02
C LEU A 293 -40.59 -11.83 -34.69
N PHE A 294 -39.43 -11.33 -34.24
CA PHE A 294 -38.11 -11.77 -34.71
C PHE A 294 -37.88 -13.26 -34.41
N VAL A 295 -38.09 -13.66 -33.14
CA VAL A 295 -37.86 -15.04 -32.66
C VAL A 295 -38.70 -16.04 -33.44
N GLU A 296 -40.01 -15.83 -33.54
CA GLU A 296 -40.90 -16.78 -34.23
C GLU A 296 -40.60 -16.84 -35.73
N THR A 297 -40.24 -15.72 -36.35
CA THR A 297 -39.83 -15.73 -37.76
C THR A 297 -38.53 -16.53 -37.96
N ALA A 298 -37.51 -16.30 -37.15
CA ALA A 298 -36.23 -17.00 -37.24
C ALA A 298 -36.38 -18.51 -36.95
N ARG A 299 -37.19 -18.87 -35.95
CA ARG A 299 -37.51 -20.27 -35.61
C ARG A 299 -38.30 -20.97 -36.70
N ARG A 300 -39.24 -20.27 -37.35
CA ARG A 300 -39.99 -20.83 -38.48
C ARG A 300 -39.06 -21.16 -39.65
N LEU A 301 -38.16 -20.25 -40.01
CA LEU A 301 -37.14 -20.50 -41.05
C LEU A 301 -36.21 -21.66 -40.69
N ALA A 302 -35.88 -21.84 -39.41
CA ALA A 302 -35.09 -22.99 -38.96
C ALA A 302 -35.77 -24.34 -39.33
N ARG A 303 -37.10 -24.40 -39.26
CA ARG A 303 -37.91 -25.60 -39.57
C ARG A 303 -38.13 -25.80 -41.07
N GLU A 304 -38.32 -24.72 -41.82
CA GLU A 304 -38.62 -24.78 -43.27
C GLU A 304 -37.36 -24.97 -44.15
N GLY A 305 -36.16 -24.82 -43.57
CA GLY A 305 -34.89 -25.12 -44.24
C GLY A 305 -34.29 -23.96 -45.05
N ASP A 306 -35.07 -22.94 -45.39
CA ASP A 306 -34.59 -21.70 -46.01
C ASP A 306 -33.98 -20.75 -44.96
N ARG A 307 -32.73 -21.08 -44.57
CA ARG A 307 -31.99 -20.44 -43.49
C ARG A 307 -31.01 -19.41 -44.06
N SER A 308 -31.51 -18.24 -44.42
CA SER A 308 -30.65 -17.12 -44.81
C SER A 308 -31.07 -15.79 -44.17
N ILE A 309 -30.09 -14.96 -43.84
CA ILE A 309 -30.36 -13.60 -43.33
C ILE A 309 -31.13 -12.77 -44.35
N TYR A 310 -30.95 -13.04 -45.65
CA TYR A 310 -31.76 -12.45 -46.70
C TYR A 310 -33.25 -12.79 -46.54
N THR A 311 -33.59 -14.08 -46.43
CA THR A 311 -34.97 -14.54 -46.25
C THR A 311 -35.57 -13.99 -44.97
N LEU A 312 -34.82 -14.02 -43.86
CA LEU A 312 -35.25 -13.45 -42.57
C LEU A 312 -35.62 -11.97 -42.69
N LEU A 313 -34.75 -11.15 -43.28
CA LEU A 313 -35.02 -9.72 -43.46
C LEU A 313 -36.17 -9.48 -44.44
N ASN A 314 -36.30 -10.29 -45.49
CA ASN A 314 -37.41 -10.19 -46.43
C ASN A 314 -38.77 -10.44 -45.73
N LYS A 315 -38.87 -11.52 -44.93
CA LYS A 315 -40.07 -11.81 -44.13
C LYS A 315 -40.36 -10.69 -43.12
N LEU A 316 -39.34 -10.24 -42.40
CA LEU A 316 -39.52 -9.24 -41.35
C LEU A 316 -39.79 -7.83 -41.86
N LEU A 317 -39.30 -7.44 -43.04
CA LEU A 317 -39.30 -6.03 -43.48
C LEU A 317 -40.02 -5.75 -44.78
N SER A 318 -40.13 -6.73 -45.69
CA SER A 318 -40.47 -6.47 -47.10
C SER A 318 -41.81 -7.05 -47.53
N ILE A 319 -42.16 -8.26 -47.09
CA ILE A 319 -43.43 -8.89 -47.47
C ILE A 319 -44.64 -8.15 -46.90
N THR A 320 -45.83 -8.35 -47.47
CA THR A 320 -47.06 -7.74 -46.93
C THR A 320 -47.41 -8.30 -45.54
N LEU A 321 -48.22 -7.57 -44.77
CA LEU A 321 -48.70 -8.10 -43.48
C LEU A 321 -49.57 -9.36 -43.66
N ALA A 322 -50.30 -9.46 -44.77
CA ALA A 322 -51.07 -10.65 -45.11
C ALA A 322 -50.16 -11.88 -45.30
N ASP A 323 -49.07 -11.73 -46.07
CA ASP A 323 -48.10 -12.80 -46.28
C ASP A 323 -47.35 -13.17 -44.99
N LEU A 324 -47.02 -12.17 -44.16
CA LEU A 324 -46.37 -12.38 -42.87
C LEU A 324 -47.29 -13.14 -41.91
N ARG A 325 -48.59 -12.81 -41.91
CA ARG A 325 -49.60 -13.52 -41.13
C ARG A 325 -49.73 -14.98 -41.54
N GLU A 326 -49.78 -15.26 -42.84
CA GLU A 326 -49.84 -16.65 -43.32
C GLU A 326 -48.56 -17.41 -42.98
N PHE A 327 -47.39 -16.77 -43.09
CA PHE A 327 -46.11 -17.36 -42.70
C PHE A 327 -46.03 -17.70 -41.20
N LEU A 328 -46.56 -16.84 -40.34
CA LEU A 328 -46.57 -17.01 -38.88
C LEU A 328 -47.76 -17.80 -38.36
N LYS A 329 -48.61 -18.34 -39.23
CA LYS A 329 -49.80 -19.10 -38.83
C LYS A 329 -49.41 -20.31 -37.98
N GLY A 330 -50.08 -20.45 -36.84
CA GLY A 330 -49.79 -21.52 -35.87
C GLY A 330 -48.55 -21.26 -35.01
N THR A 331 -47.97 -20.05 -35.06
CA THR A 331 -46.98 -19.57 -34.09
C THR A 331 -47.64 -18.65 -33.08
N ASP A 332 -46.99 -18.47 -31.93
CA ASP A 332 -47.48 -17.59 -30.87
C ASP A 332 -47.47 -16.11 -31.31
N ALA A 333 -46.69 -15.74 -32.34
CA ALA A 333 -46.60 -14.38 -32.87
C ALA A 333 -47.73 -14.05 -33.88
N SER A 334 -48.57 -15.03 -34.24
CA SER A 334 -49.63 -14.84 -35.23
C SER A 334 -50.65 -13.75 -34.85
N ASN A 335 -50.90 -13.58 -33.55
CA ASN A 335 -51.76 -12.55 -32.99
C ASN A 335 -51.19 -11.13 -33.12
N LEU A 336 -49.87 -10.96 -33.26
CA LEU A 336 -49.20 -9.67 -33.41
C LEU A 336 -49.32 -9.08 -34.82
N VAL A 337 -49.71 -9.91 -35.78
CA VAL A 337 -49.84 -9.56 -37.21
C VAL A 337 -51.25 -9.82 -37.74
N GLU A 338 -52.24 -9.90 -36.84
CA GLU A 338 -53.62 -10.11 -37.22
C GLU A 338 -54.22 -8.89 -37.95
N GLY A 339 -55.08 -9.14 -38.94
CA GLY A 339 -55.64 -8.09 -39.80
C GLY A 339 -56.51 -7.06 -39.06
N SER A 340 -57.09 -7.41 -37.91
CA SER A 340 -57.86 -6.48 -37.07
C SER A 340 -56.98 -5.44 -36.37
N ILE A 341 -55.66 -5.66 -36.30
CA ILE A 341 -54.69 -4.82 -35.59
C ILE A 341 -53.57 -4.31 -36.51
N GLU A 342 -53.88 -4.05 -37.79
CA GLU A 342 -52.89 -3.68 -38.82
C GLU A 342 -51.98 -2.51 -38.41
N LYS A 343 -52.54 -1.45 -37.79
CA LYS A 343 -51.75 -0.30 -37.29
C LYS A 343 -50.74 -0.71 -36.22
N THR A 344 -51.14 -1.59 -35.30
CA THR A 344 -50.28 -2.11 -34.23
C THR A 344 -49.14 -2.95 -34.83
N ALA A 345 -49.45 -3.84 -35.78
CA ALA A 345 -48.48 -4.65 -36.49
C ALA A 345 -47.44 -3.80 -37.25
N MET A 346 -47.89 -2.73 -37.92
CA MET A 346 -47.01 -1.75 -38.57
C MET A 346 -46.07 -1.05 -37.58
N THR A 347 -46.56 -0.67 -36.41
CA THR A 347 -45.73 -0.07 -35.35
C THR A 347 -44.67 -1.06 -34.84
N ILE A 348 -45.06 -2.30 -34.54
CA ILE A 348 -44.14 -3.37 -34.13
C ILE A 348 -43.04 -3.57 -35.18
N ARG A 349 -43.42 -3.64 -36.45
CA ARG A 349 -42.49 -3.77 -37.58
C ARG A 349 -41.55 -2.57 -37.70
N THR A 350 -42.04 -1.36 -37.45
CA THR A 350 -41.23 -0.14 -37.46
C THR A 350 -40.19 -0.15 -36.35
N VAL A 351 -40.56 -0.58 -35.14
CA VAL A 351 -39.61 -0.78 -34.03
C VAL A 351 -38.57 -1.82 -34.42
N LEU A 352 -39.00 -2.99 -34.90
CA LEU A 352 -38.10 -4.07 -35.31
C LEU A 352 -37.10 -3.61 -36.38
N THR A 353 -37.57 -2.84 -37.37
CA THR A 353 -36.77 -2.33 -38.49
C THR A 353 -35.55 -1.54 -38.04
N SER A 354 -35.66 -0.77 -36.96
CA SER A 354 -34.56 0.06 -36.44
C SER A 354 -33.36 -0.77 -35.98
N TYR A 355 -33.57 -2.03 -35.59
CA TYR A 355 -32.52 -2.92 -35.08
C TYR A 355 -32.05 -3.94 -36.11
N VAL A 356 -32.98 -4.64 -36.77
CA VAL A 356 -32.64 -5.78 -37.65
C VAL A 356 -31.97 -5.36 -38.95
N ARG A 357 -32.06 -4.08 -39.35
CA ARG A 357 -31.35 -3.57 -40.55
C ARG A 357 -29.85 -3.84 -40.51
N SER A 358 -29.25 -3.84 -39.32
CA SER A 358 -27.83 -4.16 -39.13
C SER A 358 -27.46 -5.57 -39.58
N LEU A 359 -28.39 -6.53 -39.50
CA LEU A 359 -28.17 -7.90 -39.96
C LEU A 359 -27.95 -7.97 -41.48
N ARG A 360 -28.34 -6.95 -42.26
CA ARG A 360 -28.09 -6.92 -43.71
C ARG A 360 -26.61 -7.05 -44.05
N TYR A 361 -25.72 -6.54 -43.19
CA TYR A 361 -24.27 -6.68 -43.39
C TYR A 361 -23.78 -8.12 -43.22
N LEU A 362 -24.60 -9.01 -42.63
CA LEU A 362 -24.27 -10.42 -42.40
C LEU A 362 -24.73 -11.33 -43.55
N GLN A 363 -25.37 -10.80 -44.59
CA GLN A 363 -25.80 -11.58 -45.75
C GLN A 363 -24.59 -12.13 -46.51
N GLY A 364 -24.58 -13.43 -46.84
CA GLY A 364 -23.47 -14.09 -47.53
C GLY A 364 -22.25 -14.34 -46.63
N LEU A 365 -22.41 -14.24 -45.31
CA LEU A 365 -21.39 -14.74 -44.37
C LEU A 365 -21.51 -16.25 -44.12
N ASP A 366 -22.62 -16.87 -44.53
CA ASP A 366 -22.91 -18.29 -44.46
C ASP A 366 -22.26 -19.12 -45.59
N ASP A 367 -21.53 -18.47 -46.51
CA ASP A 367 -20.85 -19.11 -47.63
C ASP A 367 -19.75 -20.10 -47.17
N GLN A 368 -19.82 -21.34 -47.68
CA GLN A 368 -19.00 -22.51 -47.34
C GLN A 368 -17.47 -22.36 -47.59
N GLY A 369 -17.03 -21.26 -48.22
CA GLY A 369 -15.61 -21.00 -48.51
C GLY A 369 -14.85 -20.24 -47.41
N LYS A 370 -15.54 -19.74 -46.38
CA LYS A 370 -14.94 -18.98 -45.28
C LYS A 370 -14.66 -19.89 -44.08
N ARG A 371 -13.65 -19.53 -43.28
CA ARG A 371 -13.36 -20.23 -42.02
C ARG A 371 -14.57 -20.10 -41.09
N PRO A 372 -15.18 -21.20 -40.62
CA PRO A 372 -16.34 -21.14 -39.74
C PRO A 372 -15.98 -20.52 -38.39
N LEU A 373 -16.93 -19.81 -37.79
CA LEU A 373 -16.89 -19.46 -36.37
C LEU A 373 -17.11 -20.73 -35.55
N ILE A 374 -16.06 -21.53 -35.36
CA ILE A 374 -16.12 -22.69 -34.47
C ILE A 374 -15.73 -22.21 -33.07
N TYR A 375 -16.69 -22.24 -32.16
CA TYR A 375 -16.38 -22.27 -30.74
C TYR A 375 -15.72 -23.62 -30.47
N VAL A 376 -14.40 -23.64 -30.31
CA VAL A 376 -13.74 -24.80 -29.71
C VAL A 376 -14.18 -24.81 -28.25
N THR A 377 -15.32 -25.44 -28.00
CA THR A 377 -15.66 -26.01 -26.71
C THR A 377 -14.58 -27.07 -26.46
N GLY A 378 -13.61 -26.69 -25.63
CA GLY A 378 -12.60 -27.61 -25.11
C GLY A 378 -13.21 -28.48 -24.02
#